data_AF-A0A914CZ67-F1
#
_entry.id   AF-A0A914CZ67-F1
#
_cell.length_a   1.000
_cell.length_b   1.000
_cell.length_c   1.000
_cell.angle_alpha   90.00
_cell.angle_beta   90.00
_cell.angle_gamma   90.00
#
_symmetry.space_group_name_H-M   'P 1'
#
loop_
_entity.id
_entity.type
_entity.pdbx_description
1 polymer ?
#
loop_
_entity_poly.entity_id
_entity_poly.type
_entity_poly.pdbx_seq_one_letter_code
_entity_poly.pdbx_strand_id
1 'polypeptide(L)'
;MKQLQNLRESIIIAHNRGKKQAEIADFLGISQGAVSKTIKRFEETGSNRAKGMFKRNPNTKANSTRKLAKKLRVSQESARKILKDDLKLKPYKLQKRQKLNEEAKKKCRERCRVLLRRFDKQSHRRIIFSDEKLFDIQQ
;
A
#
# COMPACT_ATOMS: atom_id res chain seq x y z
N MET A 1 -0.60 -28.34 1.68
CA MET A 1 -1.62 -27.73 0.81
C MET A 1 -1.34 -26.23 0.72
N LYS A 2 -0.72 -25.78 -0.38
CA LYS A 2 -0.38 -24.36 -0.57
C LYS A 2 -1.68 -23.58 -0.77
N GLN A 3 -2.01 -22.73 0.20
CA GLN A 3 -3.09 -21.77 0.09
C GLN A 3 -2.96 -21.05 -1.26
N LEU A 4 -4.05 -21.07 -2.04
CA LEU A 4 -4.24 -20.27 -3.25
C LEU A 4 -4.09 -18.79 -2.89
N GLN A 5 -2.86 -18.30 -2.82
CA GLN A 5 -2.61 -16.93 -2.35
C GLN A 5 -3.22 -15.88 -3.28
N ASN A 6 -3.69 -16.23 -4.48
CA ASN A 6 -4.58 -15.39 -5.27
C ASN A 6 -5.50 -16.21 -6.19
N LEU A 7 -6.63 -16.72 -5.67
CA LEU A 7 -7.72 -17.36 -6.43
C LEU A 7 -8.08 -16.60 -7.73
N ARG A 8 -8.10 -15.26 -7.64
CA ARG A 8 -8.35 -14.35 -8.75
C ARG A 8 -7.26 -14.37 -9.82
N GLU A 9 -5.98 -14.41 -9.43
CA GLU A 9 -4.87 -14.45 -10.40
C GLU A 9 -4.91 -15.76 -11.18
N SER A 10 -5.22 -16.88 -10.52
CA SER A 10 -5.43 -18.18 -11.17
C SER A 10 -6.56 -18.15 -12.21
N ILE A 11 -7.70 -17.53 -11.89
CA ILE A 11 -8.82 -17.35 -12.83
C ILE A 11 -8.38 -16.52 -14.05
N ILE A 12 -7.69 -15.39 -13.83
CA ILE A 12 -7.25 -14.51 -14.92
C ILE A 12 -6.22 -15.20 -15.83
N ILE A 13 -5.27 -15.95 -15.25
CA ILE A 13 -4.27 -16.70 -16.02
C ILE A 13 -4.96 -17.77 -16.88
N ALA A 14 -5.92 -18.51 -16.31
CA ALA A 14 -6.64 -19.54 -17.06
C ALA A 14 -7.52 -18.94 -18.16
N HIS A 15 -8.17 -17.80 -17.90
CA HIS A 15 -8.93 -17.06 -18.90
C HIS A 15 -8.07 -16.58 -20.08
N ASN A 16 -6.91 -15.97 -19.79
CA ASN A 16 -5.99 -15.49 -20.83
C ASN A 16 -5.38 -16.64 -21.67
N ARG A 17 -5.41 -17.87 -21.15
CA ARG A 17 -5.05 -19.10 -21.88
C ARG A 17 -6.20 -19.68 -22.72
N GLY A 18 -7.36 -19.02 -22.76
CA GLY A 18 -8.52 -19.41 -23.55
C GLY A 18 -9.38 -20.53 -22.93
N LYS A 19 -9.21 -20.84 -21.64
CA LYS A 19 -10.02 -21.87 -20.96
C LYS A 19 -11.46 -21.41 -20.77
N LYS A 20 -12.42 -22.33 -20.94
CA LYS A 20 -13.85 -22.06 -20.70
C LYS A 20 -14.12 -21.82 -19.21
N GLN A 21 -15.09 -20.97 -18.90
CA GLN A 21 -15.40 -20.58 -17.52
C GLN A 21 -15.82 -21.77 -16.64
N ALA A 22 -16.53 -22.75 -17.21
CA ALA A 22 -16.91 -23.98 -16.50
C ALA A 22 -15.69 -24.82 -16.14
N GLU A 23 -14.75 -25.03 -17.07
CA GLU A 23 -13.51 -25.77 -16.82
C GLU A 23 -12.65 -25.11 -15.72
N ILE A 24 -12.64 -23.77 -15.66
CA ILE A 24 -11.93 -23.02 -14.61
C ILE A 24 -12.62 -23.21 -13.25
N ALA A 25 -13.95 -23.23 -13.24
CA ALA A 25 -14.77 -23.40 -12.06
C ALA A 25 -14.55 -24.80 -11.44
N ASP A 26 -14.61 -25.83 -12.27
CA ASP A 26 -14.40 -27.23 -11.88
C ASP A 26 -12.96 -27.45 -11.38
N PHE A 27 -11.96 -26.92 -12.09
CA PHE A 27 -10.55 -27.06 -11.73
C PHE A 27 -10.19 -26.39 -10.39
N LEU A 28 -10.82 -25.25 -10.08
CA LEU A 28 -10.56 -24.51 -8.84
C LEU A 28 -11.53 -24.86 -7.70
N GLY A 29 -12.58 -25.65 -7.96
CA GLY A 29 -13.62 -25.99 -6.99
C GLY A 29 -14.47 -24.79 -6.57
N ILE A 30 -14.77 -23.87 -7.49
CA ILE A 30 -15.51 -22.62 -7.24
C ILE A 30 -16.75 -22.58 -8.14
N SER A 31 -17.79 -21.83 -7.76
CA SER A 31 -18.93 -21.61 -8.64
C SER A 31 -18.56 -20.87 -9.94
N GLN A 32 -19.11 -21.33 -11.07
CA GLN A 32 -18.92 -20.71 -12.39
C GLN A 32 -19.38 -19.24 -12.42
N GLY A 33 -20.38 -18.88 -11.61
CA GLY A 33 -20.79 -17.49 -11.42
C GLY A 33 -19.69 -16.60 -10.80
N ALA A 34 -18.85 -17.11 -9.90
CA ALA A 34 -17.73 -16.36 -9.35
C ALA A 34 -16.59 -16.17 -10.37
N VAL A 35 -16.35 -17.19 -11.20
CA VAL A 35 -15.41 -17.12 -12.34
C VAL A 35 -15.88 -16.06 -13.35
N SER A 36 -17.15 -16.12 -13.77
CA SER A 36 -17.77 -15.16 -14.68
C SER A 36 -17.68 -13.71 -14.18
N LYS A 37 -18.07 -13.46 -12.92
CA LYS A 37 -17.95 -12.12 -12.30
C LYS A 37 -16.51 -11.62 -12.26
N THR A 38 -15.54 -12.50 -12.01
CA THR A 38 -14.12 -12.15 -11.95
C THR A 38 -13.56 -11.78 -13.32
N ILE A 39 -13.90 -12.56 -14.36
CA ILE A 39 -13.50 -12.32 -15.75
C ILE A 39 -14.13 -11.03 -16.27
N LYS A 40 -15.45 -10.88 -16.12
CA LYS A 40 -16.17 -9.66 -16.52
C LYS A 40 -15.54 -8.42 -15.92
N ARG A 41 -15.21 -8.47 -14.62
CA ARG A 41 -14.50 -7.38 -13.93
C ARG A 41 -13.09 -7.17 -14.47
N PHE A 42 -12.35 -8.23 -14.81
CA PHE A 42 -11.02 -8.11 -15.40
C PHE A 42 -11.07 -7.40 -16.76
N GLU A 43 -12.03 -7.75 -17.61
CA GLU A 43 -12.24 -7.15 -18.93
C GLU A 43 -12.69 -5.68 -18.85
N GLU A 44 -13.66 -5.37 -17.98
CA GLU A 44 -14.16 -4.00 -17.76
C GLU A 44 -13.06 -3.05 -17.25
N THR A 45 -12.12 -3.58 -16.46
CA THR A 45 -11.23 -2.75 -15.66
C THR A 45 -9.76 -2.77 -16.11
N GLY A 46 -9.37 -3.76 -16.92
CA GLY A 46 -7.99 -3.93 -17.38
C GLY A 46 -6.99 -4.03 -16.21
N SER A 47 -7.34 -4.78 -15.15
CA SER A 47 -6.73 -4.82 -13.81
C SER A 47 -5.18 -4.84 -13.76
N ASN A 48 -4.50 -5.28 -14.82
CA ASN A 48 -3.04 -5.28 -14.93
C ASN A 48 -2.44 -3.89 -15.27
N ARG A 49 -3.18 -2.99 -15.92
CA ARG A 49 -2.71 -1.63 -16.30
C ARG A 49 -2.53 -0.71 -15.10
N ALA A 50 -3.34 -0.94 -14.06
CA ALA A 50 -3.37 -0.07 -12.90
C ALA A 50 -2.06 -0.19 -12.09
N LYS A 51 -1.53 -1.42 -11.84
CA LYS A 51 -0.32 -1.68 -11.02
C LYS A 51 0.88 -0.77 -11.37
N GLY A 52 1.13 -0.52 -12.65
CA GLY A 52 2.24 0.34 -13.11
C GLY A 52 2.00 1.85 -12.98
N MET A 53 0.75 2.30 -12.91
CA MET A 53 0.40 3.72 -12.75
C MET A 53 0.51 4.19 -11.28
N PHE A 54 0.58 3.28 -10.31
CA PHE A 54 0.70 3.58 -8.88
C PHE A 54 2.16 3.70 -8.45
N LYS A 55 2.92 4.66 -9.00
CA LYS A 55 4.13 5.08 -8.28
C LYS A 55 3.71 5.72 -6.97
N ARG A 56 4.16 5.16 -5.83
CA ARG A 56 4.04 5.75 -4.49
C ARG A 56 4.85 7.05 -4.47
N ASN A 57 4.28 8.13 -4.98
CA ASN A 57 4.86 9.45 -4.88
C ASN A 57 4.07 10.26 -3.83
N PRO A 58 4.63 10.46 -2.63
CA PRO A 58 3.98 11.22 -1.56
C PRO A 58 3.74 12.69 -1.91
N ASN A 59 4.47 13.23 -2.89
CA ASN A 59 4.40 14.64 -3.27
C ASN A 59 3.28 14.92 -4.28
N THR A 60 2.67 13.89 -4.88
CA THR A 60 1.54 14.10 -5.78
C THR A 60 0.23 14.11 -5.00
N LYS A 61 -0.20 15.30 -4.57
CA LYS A 61 -1.62 15.65 -4.34
C LYS A 61 -2.52 15.30 -5.56
N ALA A 62 -1.93 14.91 -6.69
CA ALA A 62 -2.57 14.61 -7.96
C ALA A 62 -3.30 13.25 -8.02
N ASN A 63 -3.06 12.32 -7.09
CA ASN A 63 -3.57 10.94 -7.21
C ASN A 63 -4.88 10.69 -6.44
N SER A 64 -5.82 11.65 -6.48
CA SER A 64 -7.19 11.41 -6.01
C SER A 64 -7.82 10.27 -6.81
N THR A 65 -8.62 9.43 -6.15
CA THR A 65 -9.40 8.35 -6.79
C THR A 65 -10.24 8.87 -7.97
N ARG A 66 -10.75 10.10 -7.89
CA ARG A 66 -11.51 10.75 -8.97
C ARG A 66 -10.64 11.06 -10.19
N LYS A 67 -9.44 11.62 -9.98
CA LYS A 67 -8.49 11.92 -11.07
C LYS A 67 -7.99 10.62 -11.72
N LEU A 68 -7.75 9.60 -10.90
CA LEU A 68 -7.40 8.26 -11.36
C LEU A 68 -8.52 7.65 -12.22
N ALA A 69 -9.77 7.71 -11.75
CA ALA A 69 -10.94 7.23 -12.47
C ALA A 69 -11.06 7.90 -13.85
N LYS A 70 -10.91 9.23 -13.93
CA LYS A 70 -10.90 9.97 -15.19
C LYS A 70 -9.78 9.51 -16.13
N LYS A 71 -8.57 9.29 -15.61
CA LYS A 71 -7.42 8.83 -16.40
C LYS A 71 -7.59 7.41 -16.92
N LEU A 72 -8.20 6.54 -16.13
CA LEU A 72 -8.50 5.16 -16.48
C LEU A 72 -9.83 5.01 -17.25
N ARG A 73 -10.60 6.08 -17.42
CA ARG A 73 -11.95 6.09 -18.01
C ARG A 73 -12.90 5.07 -17.35
N VAL A 74 -12.78 4.92 -16.03
CA VAL A 74 -13.66 4.06 -15.21
C VAL A 74 -14.47 4.91 -14.23
N SER A 75 -15.53 4.33 -13.66
CA SER A 75 -16.26 4.98 -12.57
C SER A 75 -15.38 5.12 -11.31
N GLN A 76 -15.72 6.10 -10.46
CA GLN A 76 -15.00 6.35 -9.22
C GLN A 76 -15.11 5.16 -8.25
N GLU A 77 -16.27 4.52 -8.17
CA GLU A 77 -16.54 3.33 -7.37
C GLU A 77 -15.66 2.16 -7.81
N SER A 78 -15.56 1.92 -9.12
CA SER A 78 -14.68 0.88 -9.65
C SER A 78 -13.23 1.19 -9.32
N ALA A 79 -12.76 2.42 -9.54
CA ALA A 79 -11.41 2.83 -9.16
C ALA A 79 -11.14 2.61 -7.66
N ARG A 80 -12.11 2.87 -6.78
CA ARG A 80 -12.00 2.65 -5.34
C ARG A 80 -11.90 1.16 -4.99
N LYS A 81 -12.73 0.31 -5.60
CA LYS A 81 -12.70 -1.14 -5.40
C LYS A 81 -11.40 -1.75 -5.90
N ILE A 82 -10.86 -1.29 -7.03
CA ILE A 82 -9.52 -1.71 -7.50
C ILE A 82 -8.46 -1.37 -6.45
N LEU A 83 -8.44 -0.12 -5.96
CA LEU A 83 -7.45 0.32 -4.98
C LEU A 83 -7.53 -0.49 -3.68
N LYS A 84 -8.74 -0.72 -3.15
CA LYS A 84 -8.96 -1.36 -1.86
C LYS A 84 -8.88 -2.88 -1.93
N ASP A 85 -9.57 -3.49 -2.89
CA ASP A 85 -9.81 -4.93 -2.91
C ASP A 85 -8.75 -5.64 -3.75
N ASP A 86 -8.42 -5.08 -4.93
CA ASP A 86 -7.51 -5.73 -5.88
C ASP A 86 -6.03 -5.43 -5.55
N LEU A 87 -5.74 -4.19 -5.16
CA LEU A 87 -4.37 -3.72 -4.88
C LEU A 87 -4.06 -3.63 -3.39
N LYS A 88 -5.06 -3.79 -2.52
CA LYS A 88 -4.92 -3.73 -1.05
C LYS A 88 -4.25 -2.44 -0.57
N LEU A 89 -4.41 -1.34 -1.31
CA LEU A 89 -3.83 -0.04 -1.00
C LEU A 89 -4.73 0.74 -0.05
N LYS A 90 -4.10 1.49 0.86
CA LYS A 90 -4.77 2.43 1.77
C LYS A 90 -4.32 3.86 1.47
N PRO A 91 -5.19 4.86 1.68
CA PRO A 91 -4.79 6.25 1.59
C PRO A 91 -3.63 6.54 2.55
N TYR A 92 -2.62 7.25 2.07
CA TYR A 92 -1.50 7.70 2.91
C TYR A 92 -1.92 8.93 3.72
N LYS A 93 -1.76 8.88 5.05
CA LYS A 93 -2.01 10.02 5.94
C LYS A 93 -0.71 10.79 6.16
N LEU A 94 -0.65 12.03 5.69
CA LEU A 94 0.49 12.92 5.92
C LEU A 94 0.55 13.31 7.40
N GLN A 95 1.65 13.00 8.07
CA GLN A 95 1.94 13.47 9.42
C GLN A 95 2.71 14.79 9.34
N LYS A 96 2.28 15.78 10.13
CA LYS A 96 3.06 17.02 10.32
C LYS A 96 4.33 16.66 11.09
N ARG A 97 5.49 17.02 10.55
CA ARG A 97 6.80 16.87 11.18
C ARG A 97 7.62 18.11 10.87
N GLN A 98 8.63 18.38 11.69
CA GLN A 98 9.57 19.44 11.40
C GLN A 98 10.31 19.14 10.09
N LYS A 99 10.38 20.12 9.20
CA LYS A 99 11.16 20.03 7.97
C LYS A 99 12.64 20.15 8.33
N LEU A 100 13.40 19.06 8.18
CA LEU A 100 14.83 19.05 8.46
C LEU A 100 15.62 19.60 7.27
N ASN A 101 16.55 20.52 7.55
CA ASN A 101 17.58 20.95 6.60
C ASN A 101 18.62 19.85 6.41
N GLU A 102 19.35 19.85 5.29
CA GLU A 102 20.37 18.83 4.99
C GLU A 102 21.48 18.78 6.05
N GLU A 103 21.91 19.95 6.54
CA GLU A 103 22.86 20.02 7.65
C GLU A 103 22.33 19.39 8.94
N ALA A 104 21.04 19.61 9.26
CA ALA A 104 20.40 19.01 10.43
C ALA A 104 20.33 17.48 10.30
N LYS A 105 20.08 16.96 9.09
CA LYS A 105 20.14 15.52 8.81
C LYS A 105 21.55 14.96 9.02
N LYS A 106 22.58 15.67 8.55
CA LYS A 106 23.99 15.27 8.74
C LYS A 106 24.35 15.21 10.23
N LYS A 107 24.07 16.29 10.97
CA LYS A 107 24.28 16.37 12.43
C LYS A 107 23.52 15.25 13.17
N CYS A 108 22.26 15.01 12.80
CA CYS A 108 21.47 13.92 13.38
C CYS A 108 22.13 12.55 13.15
N ARG A 109 22.59 12.26 11.92
CA ARG A 109 23.25 11.00 11.58
C ARG A 109 24.55 10.80 12.36
N GLU A 110 25.37 11.84 12.48
CA GLU A 110 26.62 11.81 13.26
C GLU A 110 26.35 11.56 14.74
N ARG A 111 25.41 12.31 15.34
CA ARG A 111 25.00 12.14 16.75
C ARG A 111 24.43 10.75 17.02
N CYS A 112 23.58 10.22 16.14
CA CYS A 112 23.02 8.87 16.29
C CYS A 112 24.11 7.80 16.29
N ARG A 113 25.14 7.91 15.44
CA ARG A 113 26.27 6.96 15.45
C ARG A 113 27.05 6.99 16.76
N VAL A 114 27.31 8.19 17.29
CA VAL A 114 27.98 8.35 18.58
C VAL A 114 27.12 7.79 19.72
N LEU A 115 25.82 8.07 19.72
CA LEU A 115 24.88 7.56 20.71
C LEU A 115 24.82 6.03 20.70
N LEU A 116 24.74 5.41 19.51
CA LEU A 116 24.75 3.95 19.39
C LEU A 116 26.02 3.32 19.98
N ARG A 117 27.20 3.90 19.74
CA ARG A 117 28.45 3.42 20.35
C ARG A 117 28.44 3.54 21.87
N ARG A 118 27.85 4.62 22.41
CA ARG A 118 27.68 4.81 23.86
C ARG A 118 26.66 3.86 24.50
N PHE A 119 25.84 3.18 23.71
CA PHE A 119 24.88 2.19 24.21
C PHE A 119 25.46 0.77 24.25
N ASP A 120 26.65 0.54 23.69
CA ASP A 120 27.34 -0.74 23.73
C ASP A 120 27.70 -1.15 25.17
N LYS A 121 27.81 -2.45 25.46
CA LYS A 121 28.19 -3.00 26.78
C LYS A 121 27.39 -2.48 27.98
N GLN A 122 26.09 -2.20 27.79
CA GLN A 122 25.16 -1.71 28.83
C GLN A 122 25.49 -0.33 29.45
N SER A 123 26.35 0.49 28.83
CA SER A 123 26.64 1.84 29.34
C SER A 123 25.47 2.82 29.29
N HIS A 124 24.36 2.45 28.63
CA HIS A 124 23.11 3.21 28.68
C HIS A 124 22.57 3.39 30.11
N ARG A 125 22.89 2.47 31.05
CA ARG A 125 22.47 2.57 32.46
C ARG A 125 23.09 3.77 33.20
N ARG A 126 24.15 4.37 32.63
CA ARG A 126 24.81 5.56 33.18
C ARG A 126 24.27 6.87 32.60
N ILE A 127 23.34 6.79 31.64
CA ILE A 127 22.78 7.97 30.96
C ILE A 127 21.40 8.24 31.53
N ILE A 128 21.22 9.41 32.14
CA ILE A 128 19.92 9.92 32.55
C ILE A 128 19.47 10.92 31.49
N PHE A 129 18.27 10.72 30.95
CA PHE A 129 17.64 11.65 30.01
C PHE A 129 16.59 12.48 30.76
N SER A 130 16.66 13.79 30.63
CA SER A 130 15.65 14.73 31.12
C SER A 130 15.21 15.63 29.97
N ASP A 131 13.92 16.00 29.97
CA ASP A 131 13.35 16.97 29.04
C ASP A 131 12.30 17.79 29.78
N GLU A 132 12.21 19.07 29.44
CA GLU A 132 11.22 19.96 30.02
C GLU A 132 9.96 19.93 29.16
N LYS A 133 8.81 19.73 29.81
CA LYS A 133 7.51 19.79 29.14
C LYS A 133 6.65 20.84 29.81
N LEU A 134 6.10 21.75 29.00
CA LEU A 134 5.11 22.70 29.46
C LEU A 134 3.80 21.97 29.76
N PHE A 135 3.23 22.24 30.93
CA PHE A 135 1.90 21.77 31.33
C PHE A 135 1.01 22.98 31.53
N ASP A 136 -0.13 22.98 30.84
CA ASP A 136 -1.13 24.03 31.03
C ASP A 136 -1.99 23.68 32.23
N ILE A 137 -2.20 24.64 33.13
CA ILE A 137 -3.12 24.50 34.27
C ILE A 137 -4.51 24.92 33.78
N GLN A 138 -5.49 24.03 33.85
CA GLN A 138 -6.89 24.40 33.64
C GLN A 138 -7.37 25.15 34.89
N GLN A 139 -7.82 26.39 34.71
CA GLN A 139 -8.49 27.19 35.75
C GLN A 139 -9.97 26.83 35.86
#